data_AF-A0A7S0G8K8-F1
#
_entry.id   AF-A0A7S0G8K8-F1
#
_cell.length_a   1.000
_cell.length_b   1.000
_cell.length_c   1.000
_cell.angle_alpha   90.00
_cell.angle_beta   90.00
_cell.angle_gamma   90.00
#
_symmetry.space_group_name_H-M   'P 1'
#
loop_
_entity.id
_entity.type
_entity.pdbx_description
1 polymer ?
#
loop_
_entity_poly.entity_id
_entity_poly.type
_entity_poly.pdbx_seq_one_letter_code
_entity_poly.pdbx_strand_id
1 'polypeptide(L)'
;KNSHVVAVKTTGNVYSYDAVKELNLKTRSMKDLLTGEPFVKKDILTLADKGNLSLRRIADSKVRQRAMDERKKSQASVRLDSTATRALNQASKNTELVEKNNQ
;
A
#
# COMPACT_ATOMS: atom_id res chain seq x y z
N LYS A 1 -14.73 -7.61 8.03
CA LYS A 1 -13.88 -8.76 8.44
C LYS A 1 -12.55 -8.62 7.72
N ASN A 2 -11.45 -8.31 8.43
CA ASN A 2 -10.12 -8.26 7.83
C ASN A 2 -9.54 -9.67 7.81
N SER A 3 -9.81 -10.41 6.74
CA SER A 3 -9.24 -11.74 6.48
C SER A 3 -7.75 -11.61 6.18
N HIS A 4 -6.94 -11.62 7.23
CA HIS A 4 -5.49 -11.72 7.12
C HIS A 4 -5.01 -12.99 7.81
N VAL A 5 -3.92 -13.52 7.26
CA VAL A 5 -3.24 -14.69 7.80
C VAL A 5 -2.00 -14.25 8.57
N VAL A 6 -1.67 -15.03 9.59
CA VAL A 6 -0.49 -14.85 10.41
C VAL A 6 0.33 -16.13 10.45
N ALA A 7 1.64 -16.00 10.54
CA ALA A 7 2.55 -17.11 10.80
C ALA A 7 3.06 -17.04 12.24
N VAL A 8 3.24 -18.20 12.87
CA VAL A 8 4.00 -18.33 14.12
C VAL A 8 5.46 -18.52 13.76
N LYS A 9 6.32 -17.57 14.15
CA LYS A 9 7.74 -17.52 13.74
C LYS A 9 8.53 -18.77 14.15
N THR A 10 8.24 -19.33 15.33
CA THR A 10 8.99 -20.47 15.88
C THR A 10 8.74 -21.76 15.13
N THR A 11 7.48 -22.03 14.76
CA THR A 11 7.06 -23.28 14.11
C THR A 11 6.90 -23.15 12.60
N GLY A 12 6.76 -21.93 12.09
CA GLY A 12 6.45 -21.66 10.68
C GLY A 12 4.98 -21.92 10.30
N ASN A 13 4.14 -22.35 11.24
CA ASN A 13 2.74 -22.64 10.96
C ASN A 13 1.94 -21.37 10.66
N VAL A 14 1.03 -21.47 9.69
CA VAL A 14 0.21 -20.35 9.21
C VAL A 14 -1.26 -20.57 9.57
N TYR A 15 -1.88 -19.55 10.14
CA TYR A 15 -3.27 -19.58 10.61
C TYR A 15 -4.03 -18.34 10.16
N SER A 16 -5.37 -18.41 10.25
CA SER A 16 -6.17 -17.19 10.21
C SER A 16 -5.93 -16.37 11.47
N TYR A 17 -5.91 -15.03 11.34
CA TYR A 17 -5.80 -14.17 12.51
C TYR A 17 -6.93 -14.42 13.52
N ASP A 18 -8.14 -14.71 13.05
CA ASP A 18 -9.28 -15.01 13.91
C ASP A 18 -9.01 -16.25 14.79
N ALA A 19 -8.40 -17.31 14.25
CA ALA A 19 -8.05 -18.49 15.05
C ALA A 19 -7.04 -18.16 16.14
N VAL A 20 -5.94 -17.47 15.80
CA VAL A 20 -4.91 -17.07 16.78
C VAL A 20 -5.48 -16.09 17.81
N LYS A 21 -6.40 -15.21 17.40
CA LYS A 21 -7.07 -14.28 18.30
C LYS A 21 -7.94 -15.00 19.32
N GLU A 22 -8.82 -15.90 18.86
CA GLU A 22 -9.77 -16.59 19.73
C GLU A 22 -9.08 -17.64 20.61
N LEU A 23 -8.15 -18.42 20.06
CA LEU A 23 -7.60 -19.60 20.73
C LEU A 23 -6.28 -19.34 21.47
N ASN A 24 -5.54 -18.28 21.12
CA ASN A 24 -4.28 -17.94 21.79
C ASN A 24 -4.37 -16.60 22.55
N LEU A 25 -4.72 -15.51 21.86
CA LEU A 25 -4.63 -14.16 22.44
C LEU A 25 -5.70 -13.92 23.53
N LYS A 26 -6.95 -14.32 23.30
CA LYS A 26 -8.03 -14.15 24.28
C LYS A 26 -7.90 -15.10 25.46
N THR A 27 -7.55 -16.36 25.21
CA THR A 27 -7.39 -17.41 26.23
C THR A 27 -6.09 -17.28 27.00
N ARG A 28 -5.14 -16.45 26.53
CA ARG A 28 -3.76 -16.36 27.01
C ARG A 28 -2.97 -17.66 26.89
N SER A 29 -3.39 -18.57 26.01
CA SER A 29 -2.69 -19.82 25.71
C SER A 29 -1.73 -19.60 24.54
N MET A 30 -0.48 -19.22 24.84
CA MET A 30 0.53 -18.94 23.80
C MET A 30 1.30 -20.20 23.38
N LYS A 31 0.55 -21.18 22.88
CA LYS A 31 1.07 -22.44 22.34
C LYS A 31 0.58 -22.63 20.91
N ASP A 32 1.47 -23.04 20.03
CA ASP A 32 1.16 -23.29 18.64
C ASP A 32 0.01 -24.32 18.54
N LEU A 33 -0.95 -24.06 17.65
CA LEU A 33 -2.22 -24.79 17.62
C LEU A 33 -2.08 -26.24 17.12
N LEU A 34 -0.99 -26.58 16.41
CA LEU A 34 -0.75 -27.92 15.89
C LEU A 34 0.29 -28.68 16.72
N THR A 35 1.37 -27.99 17.11
CA THR A 35 2.53 -28.62 17.75
C THR A 35 2.50 -28.48 19.28
N GLY A 36 1.75 -27.51 19.81
CA GLY A 36 1.76 -27.18 21.24
C GLY A 36 3.02 -26.45 21.71
N GLU A 37 3.96 -26.14 20.81
CA GLU A 37 5.19 -25.43 21.16
C GLU A 37 4.89 -24.02 21.70
N PRO A 38 5.50 -23.61 22.82
CA PRO A 38 5.28 -22.29 23.37
C PRO A 38 5.87 -21.22 22.43
N PHE A 39 5.15 -20.13 22.26
CA PHE A 39 5.62 -18.94 21.54
C PHE A 39 5.22 -17.67 22.29
N VAL A 40 5.69 -16.51 21.83
CA VAL A 40 5.32 -15.22 22.43
C VAL A 40 4.66 -14.30 21.41
N LYS A 41 3.96 -13.27 21.87
CA LYS A 41 3.14 -12.42 20.98
C LYS A 41 3.95 -11.76 19.84
N LYS A 42 5.24 -11.48 20.09
CA LYS A 42 6.19 -10.95 19.10
C LYS A 42 6.50 -11.94 17.95
N ASP A 43 6.18 -13.22 18.12
CA ASP A 43 6.40 -14.26 17.12
C ASP A 43 5.23 -14.39 16.13
N ILE A 44 4.14 -13.64 16.32
CA ILE A 44 3.00 -13.61 15.39
C ILE A 44 3.31 -12.62 14.26
N LEU A 45 3.51 -13.13 13.05
CA LEU A 45 3.86 -12.35 11.86
C LEU A 45 2.67 -12.25 10.90
N THR A 46 2.19 -11.05 10.60
CA THR A 46 1.11 -10.86 9.63
C THR A 46 1.62 -10.91 8.19
N LEU A 47 1.08 -11.82 7.36
CA LEU A 47 1.55 -12.04 5.99
C LEU A 47 0.71 -11.37 4.90
N ALA A 48 -0.57 -11.06 5.17
CA ALA A 48 -1.47 -10.50 4.17
C ALA A 48 -2.40 -9.45 4.79
N ASP A 49 -1.86 -8.31 5.19
CA ASP A 49 -2.68 -7.21 5.66
C ASP A 49 -3.06 -6.29 4.48
N LYS A 50 -4.32 -6.40 4.03
CA LYS A 50 -4.88 -5.50 3.00
C LYS A 50 -4.86 -4.03 3.44
N GLY A 51 -4.76 -3.75 4.75
CA GLY A 51 -4.69 -2.40 5.31
C GLY A 51 -3.27 -1.84 5.47
N ASN A 52 -2.22 -2.67 5.35
CA ASN A 52 -0.85 -2.21 5.58
C ASN A 52 -0.21 -1.70 4.28
N LEU A 53 -0.60 -0.47 3.91
CA LEU A 53 -0.12 0.28 2.74
C LEU A 53 1.40 0.53 2.73
N SER A 54 2.10 0.30 3.84
CA SER A 54 3.54 0.56 3.94
C SER A 54 4.37 -0.43 3.12
N LEU A 55 4.01 -1.72 3.11
CA LEU A 55 4.67 -2.75 2.31
C LEU A 55 4.28 -2.68 0.82
N ARG A 56 3.05 -2.24 0.52
CA ARG A 56 2.58 -2.05 -0.87
C ARG A 56 3.25 -0.86 -1.59
N ARG A 57 3.63 0.19 -0.85
CA ARG A 57 4.25 1.40 -1.41
C ARG A 57 5.49 1.13 -2.28
N ILE A 58 6.27 0.10 -1.96
CA ILE A 58 7.50 -0.23 -2.69
C ILE A 58 7.19 -0.74 -4.11
N ALA A 59 6.10 -1.49 -4.28
CA ALA A 59 5.68 -1.98 -5.59
C ALA A 59 5.01 -0.87 -6.43
N ASP A 60 4.15 -0.06 -5.80
CA ASP A 60 3.42 1.03 -6.49
C ASP A 60 4.35 2.14 -6.99
N SER A 61 5.46 2.42 -6.28
CA SER A 61 6.41 3.48 -6.67
C SER A 61 7.02 3.24 -8.06
N LYS A 62 7.41 2.01 -8.39
CA LYS A 62 8.04 1.70 -9.68
C LYS A 62 7.07 1.79 -10.86
N VAL A 63 5.84 1.30 -10.67
CA VAL A 63 4.80 1.34 -11.70
C VAL A 63 4.36 2.78 -11.95
N ARG A 64 4.18 3.56 -10.88
CA ARG A 64 3.81 4.98 -10.98
C ARG A 64 4.93 5.82 -11.60
N GLN A 65 6.20 5.54 -11.31
CA GLN A 65 7.33 6.24 -11.95
C GLN A 65 7.38 5.98 -13.46
N ARG A 66 7.25 4.72 -13.90
CA ARG A 66 7.24 4.36 -15.33
C ARG A 66 6.10 5.04 -16.08
N ALA A 67 4.89 5.04 -15.50
CA ALA A 67 3.74 5.72 -16.11
C ALA A 67 3.94 7.24 -16.23
N MET A 68 4.65 7.86 -15.28
CA MET A 68 4.98 9.30 -15.33
C MET A 68 6.08 9.60 -16.36
N ASP A 69 7.08 8.72 -16.48
CA ASP A 69 8.16 8.86 -17.46
C ASP A 69 7.64 8.69 -18.90
N GLU A 70 6.73 7.74 -19.13
CA GLU A 70 6.04 7.56 -20.42
C GLU A 70 5.18 8.77 -20.80
N ARG A 71 4.46 9.36 -19.83
CA ARG A 71 3.70 10.61 -20.03
C ARG A 71 4.59 11.82 -20.33
N LYS A 72 5.75 11.93 -19.68
CA LYS A 72 6.73 13.00 -19.98
C LYS A 72 7.31 12.84 -21.38
N LYS A 73 7.61 11.61 -21.80
CA LYS A 73 8.15 11.32 -23.14
C LYS A 73 7.12 11.64 -24.24
N SER A 74 5.84 11.33 -24.02
CA SER A 74 4.78 11.65 -24.98
C SER A 74 4.49 13.16 -25.08
N GLN A 75 4.59 13.92 -23.99
CA GLN A 75 4.49 15.39 -24.04
C GLN A 75 5.70 16.04 -24.73
N ALA A 76 6.90 15.52 -24.52
CA ALA A 76 8.12 16.04 -25.15
C ALA A 76 8.18 15.83 -26.67
N SER A 77 7.47 14.82 -27.20
CA SER A 77 7.38 14.58 -28.65
C SER A 77 6.35 15.43 -29.39
N VAL A 78 5.48 16.16 -28.67
CA VAL A 78 4.55 17.11 -29.30
C VAL A 78 5.31 18.44 -29.49
N ARG A 79 5.80 18.69 -30.71
CA ARG A 79 6.37 19.99 -31.08
C ARG A 79 5.24 21.03 -31.16
N LEU A 80 4.96 21.69 -30.04
CA LEU A 80 4.12 22.88 -30.01
C LEU A 80 4.98 24.11 -30.27
N ASP A 81 4.52 25.01 -31.14
CA ASP A 81 5.14 26.34 -31.28
C ASP A 81 5.04 27.10 -29.96
N SER A 82 6.02 27.98 -29.70
CA SER A 82 6.17 28.76 -28.46
C SER A 82 4.89 29.52 -28.05
N THR A 83 4.04 29.87 -29.03
CA THR A 83 2.74 30.52 -28.82
C THR A 83 1.72 29.57 -28.18
N ALA A 84 1.65 28.33 -28.67
CA ALA A 84 0.74 27.32 -28.15
C ALA A 84 1.13 26.88 -26.73
N THR A 85 2.43 26.81 -26.41
CA THR A 85 2.92 26.53 -25.05
C THR A 85 2.52 27.62 -24.05
N ARG A 86 2.58 28.90 -24.47
CA ARG A 86 2.19 30.03 -23.61
C ARG A 86 0.69 30.05 -23.31
N ALA A 87 -0.15 29.79 -24.32
CA ALA A 87 -1.59 29.72 -24.15
C ALA A 87 -2.01 28.60 -23.18
N LEU A 88 -1.39 27.43 -23.30
CA LEU A 88 -1.68 26.29 -22.42
C LEU A 88 -1.28 26.58 -20.96
N ASN A 89 -0.10 27.17 -20.74
CA ASN A 89 0.37 27.52 -19.39
C ASN A 89 -0.49 28.61 -18.72
N GLN A 90 -1.03 29.57 -19.49
CA GLN A 90 -1.96 30.57 -18.96
C GLN A 90 -3.32 29.95 -18.61
N ALA A 91 -3.82 29.02 -19.44
CA ALA A 91 -5.06 28.31 -19.15
C ALA A 91 -4.95 27.49 -17.85
N SER A 92 -3.85 26.73 -17.67
CA SER A 92 -3.64 25.95 -16.44
C SER A 92 -3.53 26.82 -15.19
N LYS A 93 -2.86 27.98 -15.25
CA LYS A 93 -2.81 28.93 -14.13
C LYS A 93 -4.19 29.49 -13.77
N ASN A 94 -5.03 29.77 -14.76
CA ASN A 94 -6.37 30.27 -14.51
C ASN A 94 -7.27 29.19 -13.90
N THR A 95 -7.14 27.93 -14.30
CA THR A 95 -7.88 26.82 -13.69
C THR A 95 -7.51 26.63 -12.22
N GLU A 96 -6.22 26.68 -11.86
CA GLU A 96 -5.77 26.58 -10.46
C GLU A 96 -6.25 27.77 -9.58
N LEU A 97 -6.39 28.96 -10.16
CA LEU A 97 -6.91 30.14 -9.47
C LEU A 97 -8.43 30.03 -9.23
N VAL A 98 -9.18 29.48 -10.19
CA VAL A 98 -10.62 29.23 -10.05
C VAL A 98 -10.88 28.18 -8.97
N GLU A 99 -10.08 27.12 -8.91
CA GLU A 99 -10.19 26.07 -7.88
C GLU A 99 -9.87 26.59 -6.47
N LYS A 100 -8.92 27.54 -6.34
CA LYS A 100 -8.59 28.17 -5.06
C LYS A 100 -9.61 29.20 -4.59
N ASN A 101 -10.30 29.87 -5.51
CA ASN A 101 -11.32 30.87 -5.18
C ASN A 101 -12.69 30.26 -4.85
N ASN A 102 -12.86 28.95 -5.05
CA ASN A 102 -14.10 28.22 -4.79
C ASN A 102 -14.03 27.33 -3.53
N GLN A 103 -13.05 27.59 -2.66
CA GLN A 103 -12.93 27.07 -1.29
C GLN A 103 -13.12 28.23 -0.30
#